data_AF-A0AAW2MQ64-F1
#
_entry.id   AF-A0AAW2MQ64-F1
#
_cell.length_a   1.000
_cell.length_b   1.000
_cell.length_c   1.000
_cell.angle_alpha   90.00
_cell.angle_beta   90.00
_cell.angle_gamma   90.00
#
_symmetry.space_group_name_H-M   'P 1'
#
loop_
_entity.id
_entity.type
_entity.pdbx_description
1 polymer ?
#
loop_
_entity_poly.entity_id
_entity_poly.type
_entity_poly.pdbx_seq_one_letter_code
_entity_poly.pdbx_strand_id
1 'polypeptide(L)'
;MGADIEDNGLKKLEYLSLVSKVCMELETHLGFADKVLAEFITEVGRNCQTVDEFDAKLKENGAEMPDYFVRTLLTIIHAILPPKQKSESEKGAKEGKNRRFQL
;
A
#
# COMPACT_ATOMS: atom_id res chain seq x y z
N MET A 1 13.14 -18.42 24.86
CA MET A 1 11.87 -17.66 24.99
C MET A 1 12.01 -16.13 24.81
N GLY A 2 13.21 -15.51 24.88
CA GLY A 2 13.34 -14.04 24.75
C GLY A 2 13.34 -13.50 23.32
N ALA A 3 13.90 -14.23 22.36
CA ALA A 3 14.10 -13.76 20.98
C ALA A 3 12.79 -13.54 20.18
N ASP A 4 11.76 -14.36 20.43
CA ASP A 4 10.48 -14.28 19.69
C ASP A 4 9.63 -13.07 20.09
N ILE A 5 9.82 -12.55 21.31
CA ILE A 5 9.11 -11.36 21.81
C ILE A 5 9.73 -10.09 21.21
N GLU A 6 11.06 -10.06 21.07
CA GLU A 6 11.80 -8.91 20.52
C GLU A 6 11.52 -8.72 19.02
N ASP A 7 11.50 -9.80 18.22
CA ASP A 7 11.17 -9.75 16.78
C ASP A 7 9.73 -9.26 16.52
N ASN A 8 8.75 -9.75 17.28
CA ASN A 8 7.37 -9.30 17.17
C ASN A 8 7.18 -7.85 17.66
N GLY A 9 7.92 -7.44 18.69
CA GLY A 9 7.91 -6.07 19.19
C GLY A 9 8.43 -5.06 18.17
N LEU A 10 9.57 -5.37 17.53
CA LEU A 10 10.18 -4.53 16.50
C LEU A 10 9.27 -4.38 15.27
N LYS A 11 8.71 -5.48 14.76
CA LYS A 11 7.76 -5.45 13.64
C LYS A 11 6.53 -4.60 13.91
N LYS A 12 6.02 -4.65 15.14
CA LYS A 12 4.89 -3.82 15.56
C LYS A 12 5.27 -2.34 15.61
N LEU A 13 6.46 -2.01 16.10
CA LEU A 13 6.96 -0.63 16.15
C LEU A 13 7.17 -0.06 14.74
N GLU A 14 7.73 -0.84 13.82
CA GLU A 14 7.88 -0.45 12.40
C GLU A 14 6.53 -0.12 11.77
N TYR A 15 5.53 -0.99 11.99
CA TYR A 15 4.18 -0.75 11.49
C TYR A 15 3.55 0.52 12.11
N LEU A 16 3.67 0.72 13.42
CA LEU A 16 3.16 1.92 14.09
C LEU A 16 3.86 3.20 13.61
N SER A 17 5.19 3.13 13.38
CA SER A 17 5.97 4.24 12.80
C SER A 17 5.47 4.59 11.40
N LEU A 18 5.22 3.58 10.56
CA LEU A 18 4.67 3.76 9.23
C LEU A 18 3.27 4.40 9.27
N VAL A 19 2.35 3.87 10.07
CA VAL A 19 1.00 4.43 10.21
C VAL A 19 1.05 5.88 10.68
N SER A 20 1.90 6.19 11.66
CA SER A 20 2.10 7.56 12.13
C SER A 20 2.61 8.48 11.02
N LYS A 21 3.59 8.03 10.23
CA LYS A 21 4.12 8.81 9.11
C LYS A 21 3.06 9.04 8.03
N VAL A 22 2.25 8.04 7.69
CA VAL A 22 1.13 8.19 6.75
C VAL A 22 0.09 9.17 7.29
N CYS A 23 -0.25 9.12 8.58
CA CYS A 23 -1.12 10.13 9.20
C CYS A 23 -0.59 11.56 9.02
N MET A 24 0.71 11.78 9.23
CA MET A 24 1.32 13.10 9.06
C MET A 24 1.24 13.61 7.61
N GLU A 25 1.42 12.72 6.63
CA GLU A 25 1.28 13.08 5.23
C GLU A 25 -0.18 13.43 4.86
N LEU A 26 -1.15 12.68 5.41
CA LEU A 26 -2.57 12.99 5.25
C LEU A 26 -2.90 14.34 5.87
N GLU A 27 -2.41 14.64 7.07
CA GLU A 27 -2.62 15.92 7.72
C GLU A 27 -2.01 17.07 6.92
N THR A 28 -0.80 16.88 6.41
CA THR A 28 -0.08 17.89 5.63
C THR A 28 -0.74 18.18 4.29
N HIS A 29 -1.23 17.16 3.59
CA HIS A 29 -1.78 17.31 2.24
C HIS A 29 -3.29 17.49 2.18
N LEU A 30 -4.04 16.97 3.16
CA LEU A 30 -5.50 16.98 3.18
C LEU A 30 -6.09 17.74 4.38
N GLY A 31 -5.27 18.15 5.35
CA GLY A 31 -5.71 18.91 6.52
C GLY A 31 -6.36 18.08 7.62
N PHE A 32 -6.28 16.75 7.55
CA PHE A 32 -6.80 15.87 8.59
C PHE A 32 -5.91 14.65 8.81
N ALA A 33 -5.87 14.17 10.06
CA ALA A 33 -5.26 12.90 10.43
C ALA A 33 -6.36 11.89 10.78
N ASP A 34 -6.45 10.81 10.02
CA ASP A 34 -7.33 9.68 10.33
C ASP A 34 -6.50 8.39 10.38
N LYS A 35 -6.41 7.82 11.58
CA LYS A 35 -5.65 6.60 11.84
C LYS A 35 -6.20 5.40 11.07
N VAL A 36 -7.52 5.25 10.99
CA VAL A 36 -8.16 4.11 10.30
C VAL A 36 -7.88 4.20 8.81
N LEU A 37 -7.98 5.39 8.24
CA LEU A 37 -7.60 5.62 6.84
C LEU A 37 -6.11 5.35 6.60
N ALA A 38 -5.23 5.80 7.50
CA ALA A 38 -3.79 5.56 7.39
C ALA A 38 -3.43 4.06 7.47
N GLU A 39 -4.06 3.30 8.38
CA GLU A 39 -3.91 1.84 8.47
C GLU A 39 -4.39 1.15 7.18
N PHE A 40 -5.52 1.59 6.63
CA PHE A 40 -6.05 1.10 5.36
C PHE A 40 -5.09 1.36 4.19
N ILE A 41 -4.67 2.61 4.00
CA ILE A 41 -3.72 3.02 2.95
C ILE A 41 -2.40 2.23 3.08
N THR A 42 -1.92 2.06 4.31
CA THR A 42 -0.71 1.28 4.60
C THR A 42 -0.86 -0.16 4.12
N GLU A 43 -1.96 -0.83 4.46
CA GLU A 43 -2.17 -2.23 4.06
C GLU A 43 -2.34 -2.37 2.54
N VAL A 44 -3.07 -1.46 1.90
CA VAL A 44 -3.21 -1.46 0.42
C VAL A 44 -1.83 -1.28 -0.24
N GLY A 45 -1.05 -0.29 0.18
CA GLY A 45 0.28 -0.02 -0.40
C GLY A 45 1.27 -1.16 -0.21
N ARG A 46 1.22 -1.87 0.93
CA ARG A 46 2.07 -3.04 1.19
C ARG A 46 1.76 -4.24 0.27
N ASN A 47 0.54 -4.32 -0.25
CA ASN A 47 0.12 -5.36 -1.18
C ASN A 47 0.34 -4.98 -2.66
N CYS A 48 0.77 -3.74 -2.94
CA CYS A 48 1.04 -3.24 -4.28
C CYS A 48 2.55 -3.19 -4.53
N GLN A 49 2.99 -3.57 -5.74
CA GLN A 49 4.40 -3.47 -6.13
C GLN A 49 4.74 -2.17 -6.86
N THR A 50 3.74 -1.56 -7.50
CA THR A 50 3.92 -0.37 -8.34
C THR A 50 2.93 0.72 -7.96
N VAL A 51 3.27 1.96 -8.34
CA VAL A 51 2.40 3.13 -8.14
C VAL A 51 1.07 2.93 -8.86
N ASP A 52 1.08 2.35 -10.07
CA ASP A 52 -0.13 2.14 -10.87
C ASP A 52 -1.06 1.09 -10.23
N GLU A 53 -0.50 0.00 -9.67
CA GLU A 53 -1.28 -0.98 -8.89
C GLU A 53 -1.91 -0.32 -7.65
N PHE A 54 -1.14 0.53 -6.96
CA PHE A 54 -1.59 1.21 -5.75
C PHE A 54 -2.69 2.24 -6.04
N ASP A 55 -2.49 3.09 -7.05
CA ASP A 55 -3.47 4.07 -7.52
C ASP A 55 -4.79 3.40 -7.92
N ALA A 56 -4.72 2.33 -8.71
CA ALA A 56 -5.90 1.58 -9.12
C ALA A 56 -6.66 1.02 -7.91
N LYS A 57 -5.95 0.49 -6.90
CA LYS A 57 -6.57 -0.02 -5.67
C LYS A 57 -7.18 1.08 -4.82
N LEU A 58 -6.57 2.26 -4.73
CA LEU A 58 -7.17 3.39 -4.04
C LEU A 58 -8.48 3.82 -4.72
N LYS A 59 -8.47 3.95 -6.05
CA LYS A 59 -9.65 4.30 -6.86
C LYS A 59 -10.78 3.27 -6.75
N GLU A 60 -10.47 1.97 -6.75
CA GLU A 60 -11.44 0.90 -6.50
C GLU A 60 -12.16 1.05 -5.14
N ASN A 61 -11.50 1.68 -4.16
CA ASN A 61 -12.06 1.96 -2.83
C ASN A 61 -12.59 3.39 -2.69
N GLY A 62 -12.76 4.11 -3.81
CA GLY A 62 -13.32 5.48 -3.83
C GLY A 62 -12.36 6.57 -3.38
N ALA A 63 -11.06 6.26 -3.25
CA ALA A 63 -10.03 7.23 -2.91
C ALA A 63 -9.32 7.73 -4.17
N GLU A 64 -9.73 8.88 -4.68
CA GLU A 64 -9.02 9.60 -5.74
C GLU A 64 -8.09 10.65 -5.12
N MET A 65 -6.79 10.52 -5.41
CA MET A 65 -5.74 11.38 -4.89
C MET A 65 -4.85 11.85 -6.05
N PRO A 66 -4.17 13.00 -5.93
CA PRO A 66 -3.20 13.43 -6.93
C PRO A 66 -2.05 12.43 -7.10
N ASP A 67 -1.59 12.21 -8.34
CA ASP A 67 -0.52 11.26 -8.67
C ASP A 67 0.75 11.44 -7.83
N TYR A 68 1.14 12.68 -7.55
CA TYR A 68 2.31 12.96 -6.73
C TYR A 68 2.13 12.41 -5.30
N PHE A 69 0.92 12.50 -4.77
CA PHE A 69 0.62 12.07 -3.41
C PHE A 69 0.56 10.55 -3.31
N VAL A 70 -0.03 9.89 -4.31
CA VAL A 70 -0.01 8.43 -4.43
C VAL A 70 1.43 7.91 -4.48
N ARG A 71 2.32 8.56 -5.26
CA ARG A 71 3.75 8.22 -5.31
C ARG A 71 4.46 8.43 -3.98
N THR A 72 4.20 9.54 -3.29
CA THR A 72 4.78 9.83 -1.97
C THR A 72 4.38 8.78 -0.94
N LEU A 73 3.08 8.46 -0.86
CA LEU A 73 2.56 7.47 0.08
C LEU A 73 3.18 6.09 -0.17
N LEU A 74 3.20 5.62 -1.42
CA LEU A 74 3.79 4.31 -1.73
C LEU A 74 5.29 4.27 -1.41
N THR A 75 6.01 5.37 -1.69
CA THR A 75 7.44 5.49 -1.37
C THR A 75 7.69 5.36 0.12
N ILE A 76 6.91 6.05 0.95
CA ILE A 76 7.01 5.97 2.41
C ILE A 76 6.70 4.55 2.90
N ILE A 77 5.63 3.95 2.38
CA ILE A 77 5.23 2.59 2.74
C ILE A 77 6.36 1.60 2.45
N HIS A 78 6.88 1.58 1.23
CA HIS A 78 7.93 0.64 0.82
C HIS A 78 9.29 0.92 1.46
N ALA A 79 9.57 2.18 1.84
CA ALA A 79 10.80 2.52 2.54
C ALA A 79 10.84 1.98 3.98
N ILE A 80 9.70 1.94 4.68
CA ILE A 80 9.62 1.44 6.06
C ILE A 80 9.29 -0.05 6.08
N LEU A 81 8.32 -0.48 5.29
CA LEU A 81 7.91 -1.88 5.15
C LEU A 81 7.87 -2.25 3.66
N PRO A 82 8.90 -2.95 3.15
CA PRO A 82 8.94 -3.42 1.78
C PRO A 82 7.66 -4.16 1.37
N PRO A 83 7.31 -4.13 0.07
CA PRO A 83 6.12 -4.81 -0.43
C PRO A 83 6.14 -6.29 -0.04
N LYS A 84 4.98 -6.83 0.34
CA LYS A 84 4.85 -8.24 0.68
C LYS A 84 5.25 -9.07 -0.55
N GLN A 85 6.09 -10.08 -0.36
CA GLN A 85 6.42 -11.01 -1.43
C GLN A 85 5.13 -11.71 -1.87
N LYS A 86 4.76 -11.58 -3.15
CA LYS A 86 3.65 -12.32 -3.73
C LYS A 86 4.06 -13.80 -3.72
N SER A 87 3.46 -14.61 -2.85
CA SER A 87 3.48 -16.06 -3.03
C SER A 87 2.81 -16.37 -4.37
N GLU A 88 3.27 -17.40 -5.10
CA GLU A 88 2.89 -17.70 -6.50
C GLU A 88 1.38 -17.99 -6.74
N SER A 89 0.51 -17.82 -5.75
CA SER A 89 -0.89 -18.22 -5.77
C SER A 89 -1.86 -17.25 -6.47
N GLU A 90 -1.46 -16.01 -6.79
CA GLU A 90 -2.40 -14.96 -7.23
C GLU A 90 -2.06 -14.30 -8.58
N LYS A 91 -1.39 -15.01 -9.50
CA LYS A 91 -1.32 -14.58 -10.91
C LYS A 91 -2.48 -15.19 -11.70
N GLY A 92 -3.69 -14.69 -11.46
CA GLY A 92 -4.91 -15.31 -11.99
C GLY A 92 -6.04 -14.36 -12.35
N ALA A 93 -5.81 -13.09 -12.67
CA ALA A 93 -6.82 -12.28 -13.35
C ALA A 93 -6.23 -11.00 -13.95
N LYS A 94 -6.18 -10.97 -15.29
CA LYS A 94 -6.48 -9.85 -16.21
C LYS A 94 -5.53 -9.89 -17.43
N GLU A 95 -5.81 -10.82 -18.34
CA GLU A 95 -5.43 -10.66 -19.75
C GLU A 95 -6.70 -10.70 -20.60
N GLY A 96 -7.19 -9.51 -20.96
CA GLY A 96 -8.41 -9.28 -21.70
C GLY A 96 -8.15 -8.82 -23.13
N LYS A 97 -8.25 -9.75 -24.07
CA LYS A 97 -8.70 -9.62 -25.47
C LYS A 97 -8.04 -8.55 -26.36
N ASN A 98 -7.37 -9.02 -27.42
CA ASN A 98 -7.80 -8.61 -28.76
C ASN A 98 -7.96 -9.84 -29.69
N ARG A 99 -9.20 -10.08 -30.12
CA ARG A 99 -9.60 -11.22 -30.94
C ARG A 99 -9.18 -10.97 -32.39
N ARG A 100 -8.31 -11.82 -32.91
CA ARG A 100 -8.01 -11.94 -34.34
C ARG A 100 -9.10 -12.83 -34.96
N PHE A 101 -10.07 -12.24 -35.64
CA PHE A 101 -10.92 -12.99 -36.58
C PHE A 101 -10.27 -12.92 -37.95
N GLN A 102 -9.88 -14.08 -38.49
CA GLN A 102 -9.58 -14.29 -39.90
C GLN A 102 -10.65 -15.24 -40.45
N LEU A 103 -11.35 -14.77 -41.47
CA LEU A 103 -11.99 -15.58 -42.52
C LEU A 103 -11.68 -14.87 -43.84
#